data_AF-A0AAW6XL42-F1
#
_entry.id   AF-A0AAW6XL42-F1
#
_cell.length_a   1.000
_cell.length_b   1.000
_cell.length_c   1.000
_cell.angle_alpha   90.00
_cell.angle_beta   90.00
_cell.angle_gamma   90.00
#
_symmetry.space_group_name_H-M   'P 1'
#
loop_
_entity.id
_entity.type
_entity.pdbx_description
1 polymer ?
#
loop_
_entity_poly.entity_id
_entity_poly.type
_entity_poly.pdbx_seq_one_letter_code
_entity_poly.pdbx_strand_id
1 'polypeptide(L)' 'MWNKIEKILKEKHMSIYRLAKESGVNENTLRNYKKNYSNPDGVDPSFKNVCKIADALNVSLDDLRDKEK' A
#
# COMPACT_ATOMS: atom_id res chain seq x y z
N MET A 1 2.69 -7.38 2.26
CA MET A 1 2.81 -5.95 1.92
C MET A 1 1.58 -5.17 2.38
N TRP A 2 0.36 -5.52 1.91
CA TRP A 2 -0.86 -4.76 2.22
C TRP A 2 -1.20 -4.67 3.72
N ASN A 3 -0.95 -5.73 4.49
CA ASN A 3 -1.19 -5.72 5.95
C ASN A 3 -0.41 -4.60 6.65
N LYS A 4 0.81 -4.31 6.20
CA LYS A 4 1.63 -3.22 6.73
C LYS A 4 1.08 -1.86 6.34
N ILE A 5 0.68 -1.70 5.09
CA ILE A 5 0.01 -0.49 4.60
C ILE A 5 -1.24 -0.22 5.44
N GLU A 6 -2.10 -1.23 5.66
CA GLU A 6 -3.32 -1.05 6.44
C GLU A 6 -3.03 -0.70 7.91
N LYS A 7 -1.99 -1.29 8.51
CA LYS A 7 -1.56 -0.94 9.87
C LYS A 7 -1.12 0.52 9.96
N ILE A 8 -0.25 0.96 9.04
CA ILE A 8 0.24 2.36 8.99
C ILE A 8 -0.92 3.33 8.74
N LEU A 9 -1.86 2.98 7.86
CA LEU A 9 -3.06 3.79 7.62
C LEU A 9 -3.91 3.94 8.89
N LYS A 10 -4.10 2.86 9.66
CA LYS A 10 -4.82 2.91 10.94
C LYS A 10 -4.08 3.77 11.96
N GLU A 11 -2.77 3.61 12.10
CA GLU A 11 -1.93 4.41 13.00
C GLU A 11 -1.93 5.91 12.65
N LYS A 12 -1.98 6.24 11.35
CA LYS A 12 -2.04 7.63 10.86
C LYS A 12 -3.46 8.18 10.72
N HIS A 13 -4.50 7.42 11.12
CA HIS A 13 -5.91 7.76 10.89
C HIS A 13 -6.20 8.20 9.44
N MET A 14 -5.56 7.54 8.48
CA MET A 14 -5.60 7.85 7.06
C MET A 14 -6.51 6.86 6.32
N SER A 15 -7.41 7.38 5.48
CA SER A 15 -8.27 6.56 4.63
C SER A 15 -7.56 6.19 3.32
N ILE A 16 -8.04 5.14 2.64
CA ILE A 16 -7.56 4.77 1.29
C ILE A 16 -7.75 5.92 0.30
N TYR A 17 -8.84 6.67 0.43
CA TYR A 17 -9.10 7.86 -0.38
C TYR A 17 -8.01 8.93 -0.18
N ARG A 18 -7.63 9.20 1.08
CA ARG A 18 -6.54 10.14 1.37
C ARG A 18 -5.21 9.61 0.84
N LEU A 19 -4.91 8.32 1.02
CA LEU A 19 -3.72 7.71 0.44
C LEU A 19 -3.67 7.83 -1.09
N ALA A 20 -4.80 7.67 -1.78
CA ALA A 20 -4.89 7.83 -3.23
C ALA A 20 -4.53 9.26 -3.66
N LYS A 21 -5.01 10.26 -2.92
CA LYS A 21 -4.73 11.67 -3.17
C LYS A 21 -3.25 12.01 -2.92
N GLU A 22 -2.69 11.54 -1.82
CA GLU A 22 -1.31 11.84 -1.41
C GLU A 22 -0.28 11.10 -2.30
N SER A 23 -0.53 9.82 -2.62
CA SER A 23 0.39 8.99 -3.44
C SER A 23 0.24 9.21 -4.95
N GLY A 24 -0.87 9.81 -5.40
CA GLY A 24 -1.21 9.87 -6.82
C GLY A 24 -1.41 8.48 -7.46
N VAL A 25 -1.72 7.47 -6.66
CA VAL A 25 -2.17 6.14 -7.11
C VAL A 25 -3.69 6.14 -7.12
N ASN A 26 -4.30 5.58 -8.16
CA ASN A 26 -5.76 5.54 -8.28
C ASN A 26 -6.37 4.74 -7.09
N GLU A 27 -7.45 5.26 -6.51
CA GLU A 27 -8.14 4.61 -5.41
C GLU A 27 -8.59 3.18 -5.76
N ASN A 28 -9.05 2.96 -6.99
CA ASN A 28 -9.43 1.63 -7.47
C ASN A 28 -8.23 0.67 -7.47
N THR A 29 -7.05 1.17 -7.84
CA THR A 29 -5.80 0.41 -7.79
C THR A 29 -5.43 0.02 -6.36
N LEU A 30 -5.54 0.95 -5.41
CA LEU A 30 -5.31 0.66 -3.99
C LEU A 30 -6.33 -0.36 -3.43
N ARG A 31 -7.61 -0.23 -3.80
CA ARG A 31 -8.66 -1.20 -3.43
C ARG A 31 -8.41 -2.57 -4.04
N ASN A 32 -7.88 -2.64 -5.26
CA ASN A 32 -7.48 -3.90 -5.88
C ASN A 32 -6.32 -4.55 -5.13
N TYR A 33 -5.30 -3.78 -4.70
CA TYR A 33 -4.23 -4.30 -3.84
C TYR A 33 -4.79 -4.83 -2.50
N LYS A 34 -5.76 -4.14 -1.90
CA LYS A 34 -6.48 -4.63 -0.72
C LYS A 34 -7.25 -5.93 -0.98
N LYS A 35 -7.87 -6.08 -2.13
CA LYS A 35 -8.65 -7.28 -2.46
C LYS A 35 -7.73 -8.47 -2.75
N ASN A 36 -6.64 -8.19 -3.44
CA ASN A 36 -5.76 -9.22 -4.00
C ASN A 36 -4.65 -9.66 -3.04
N TYR A 37 -4.38 -8.94 -1.93
CA TYR A 37 -3.34 -9.39 -0.98
C TYR A 37 -3.61 -10.78 -0.39
N SER A 38 -4.88 -11.20 -0.33
CA SER A 38 -5.31 -12.49 0.20
C SER A 38 -5.32 -13.59 -0.86
N ASN A 39 -5.05 -13.26 -2.12
CA ASN A 39 -5.06 -14.20 -3.24
C ASN A 39 -3.63 -14.48 -3.72
N PRO A 40 -3.23 -15.76 -3.88
CA PRO A 40 -1.92 -16.10 -4.42
C PRO A 40 -1.74 -15.67 -5.89
N ASP A 41 -2.83 -15.50 -6.65
CA ASP A 41 -2.84 -14.93 -8.01
C ASP A 41 -3.01 -13.40 -8.03
N GLY A 42 -2.83 -12.77 -6.87
CA GLY A 42 -3.00 -11.33 -6.70
C GLY A 42 -1.97 -10.52 -7.50
N VAL A 43 -2.41 -9.38 -8.04
CA VAL A 43 -1.51 -8.45 -8.72
C VAL A 43 -0.68 -7.70 -7.69
N ASP A 44 0.61 -8.01 -7.64
CA ASP A 44 1.56 -7.20 -6.89
C ASP A 44 1.66 -5.79 -7.46
N PRO A 45 1.69 -4.75 -6.62
CA PRO A 45 1.95 -3.41 -7.09
C PRO A 45 3.31 -3.34 -7.76
N SER A 46 3.38 -2.62 -8.88
CA SER A 46 4.66 -2.29 -9.48
C SER A 46 5.51 -1.47 -8.51
N PHE A 47 6.83 -1.64 -8.58
CA PHE A 47 7.80 -0.90 -7.76
C PHE A 47 7.51 0.60 -7.70
N LYS A 48 7.10 1.19 -8.84
CA LYS A 48 6.70 2.60 -8.94
C LYS A 48 5.53 2.96 -8.02
N ASN A 49 4.51 2.12 -7.93
CA ASN A 49 3.37 2.36 -7.04
C ASN A 49 3.75 2.14 -5.58
N VAL A 50 4.62 1.16 -5.28
CA VAL A 50 5.14 0.96 -3.92
C VAL A 50 5.93 2.18 -3.46
N CYS A 51 6.80 2.76 -4.31
CA CYS A 51 7.53 4.00 -4.00
C CYS A 51 6.56 5.15 -3.67
N LYS A 52 5.58 5.41 -4.54
CA LYS A 52 4.57 6.44 -4.32
C LYS A 52 3.79 6.27 -3.01
N ILE A 53 3.44 5.02 -2.68
CA ILE A 53 2.72 4.71 -1.43
C ILE A 53 3.65 4.94 -0.22
N ALA A 54 4.91 4.51 -0.31
CA ALA A 54 5.90 4.72 0.75
C ALA A 54 6.15 6.22 1.00
N ASP A 55 6.32 6.99 -0.07
CA ASP A 55 6.49 8.45 -0.02
C ASP A 55 5.28 9.13 0.64
N ALA A 56 4.06 8.76 0.22
CA ALA A 56 2.83 9.31 0.79
C ALA A 56 2.59 8.93 2.26
N LEU A 57 3.06 7.73 2.66
CA LEU A 57 3.00 7.28 4.04
C LEU A 57 4.18 7.79 4.87
N ASN A 58 5.18 8.42 4.25
CA ASN A 58 6.45 8.83 4.85
C ASN A 58 7.12 7.66 5.60
N VAL A 59 7.26 6.53 4.92
CA VAL A 59 7.92 5.29 5.41
C VAL A 59 8.91 4.79 4.36
N SER A 60 9.83 3.92 4.75
CA SER A 60 10.74 3.32 3.77
C SER A 60 10.07 2.18 2.98
N LEU A 61 10.60 1.87 1.80
CA LEU A 61 10.18 0.70 1.02
C LEU A 61 10.37 -0.61 1.80
N ASP A 62 11.43 -0.70 2.61
CA ASP A 62 11.71 -1.88 3.43
C ASP A 62 10.70 -2.05 4.56
N ASP A 63 10.11 -0.95 5.05
CA ASP A 63 8.99 -1.02 5.99
C ASP A 63 7.78 -1.69 5.36
N LEU A 64 7.57 -1.57 4.04
CA LEU A 64 6.44 -2.17 3.32
C LEU A 64 6.68 -3.62 2.86
N ARG A 65 7.94 -4.03 2.68
CA ARG A 65 8.32 -5.41 2.31
C ARG A 65 7.94 -6.38 3.43
N ASP A 66 7.28 -7.48 3.12
CA ASP A 66 7.17 -8.56 4.11
C ASP A 66 8.57 -9.13 4.31
N LYS A 67 9.00 -9.31 5.56
CA LYS A 67 10.21 -10.09 5.82
C LYS A 67 9.87 -11.51 5.42
N GLU A 68 10.50 -12.02 4.36
CA GLU A 68 10.53 -13.46 4.12
C GLU A 68 10.99 -14.13 5.41
N LYS A 69 10.20 -15.09 5.89
CA LYS A 69 10.54 -15.92 7.05
C LYS A 69 11.38 -17.10 6.59
#